data_AF-A0A3D5W9X3-F1
#
_entry.id   AF-A0A3D5W9X3-F1
#
_cell.length_a   1.000
_cell.length_b   1.000
_cell.length_c   1.000
_cell.angle_alpha   90.00
_cell.angle_beta   90.00
_cell.angle_gamma   90.00
#
_symmetry.space_group_name_H-M   'P 1'
#
loop_
_entity.id
_entity.type
_entity.pdbx_description
1 polymer ?
#
loop_
_entity_poly.entity_id
_entity_poly.type
_entity_poly.pdbx_seq_one_letter_code
_entity_poly.pdbx_strand_id
1 'polypeptide(L)'
;MEKKVYELNVAVEAGPDLALTGYCFVEAEDEQEAKEKTNAYFDAHKGEVATYAARGPLRLSGGDGAEITESHLAGGASLTIEAVKEFSVERHIKSKLLDV
;
A
#
# COMPACT_ATOMS: atom_id res chain seq x y z
N MET A 1 -22.99 -9.07 -8.75
CA MET A 1 -23.20 -9.65 -7.40
C MET A 1 -23.27 -8.51 -6.39
N GLU A 2 -23.51 -8.78 -5.10
CA GLU A 2 -23.42 -7.72 -4.08
C GLU A 2 -21.95 -7.34 -3.89
N LYS A 3 -21.61 -6.05 -4.06
CA LYS A 3 -20.24 -5.55 -3.87
C LYS A 3 -19.98 -5.36 -2.38
N LYS A 4 -18.78 -5.74 -1.95
CA LYS A 4 -18.30 -5.60 -0.57
C LYS A 4 -17.02 -4.78 -0.55
N VAL A 5 -16.70 -4.21 0.60
CA VAL A 5 -15.42 -3.53 0.81
C VAL A 5 -14.42 -4.56 1.30
N TYR A 6 -13.21 -4.57 0.74
CA TYR A 6 -12.08 -5.38 1.18
C TYR A 6 -10.97 -4.47 1.69
N GLU A 7 -10.37 -4.84 2.81
CA GLU A 7 -9.15 -4.23 3.34
C GLU A 7 -7.96 -5.06 2.86
N LEU A 8 -7.01 -4.40 2.19
CA LEU A 8 -5.77 -5.02 1.72
C LEU A 8 -4.60 -4.40 2.46
N ASN A 9 -3.79 -5.24 3.12
CA ASN A 9 -2.48 -4.82 3.62
C ASN A 9 -1.49 -4.88 2.46
N VAL A 10 -0.79 -3.78 2.24
CA VAL A 10 0.09 -3.60 1.11
C VAL A 10 1.46 -3.13 1.54
N ALA A 11 2.48 -3.65 0.87
CA ALA A 11 3.84 -3.16 0.92
C ALA A 11 4.23 -2.66 -0.48
N VAL A 12 4.84 -1.48 -0.56
CA VAL A 12 5.35 -0.92 -1.79
C VAL A 12 6.84 -0.70 -1.63
N GLU A 13 7.64 -1.27 -2.53
CA GLU A 13 9.07 -1.04 -2.58
C GLU A 13 9.38 -0.09 -3.74
N ALA A 14 10.05 1.02 -3.49
CA ALA A 14 10.33 2.08 -4.46
C ALA A 14 11.83 2.37 -4.56
N GLY A 15 12.61 1.31 -4.82
CA GLY A 15 14.07 1.34 -4.86
C GLY A 15 14.72 0.71 -3.62
N PRO A 16 16.06 0.63 -3.58
CA PRO A 16 16.78 0.01 -2.47
C PRO A 16 16.46 0.75 -1.15
N ASP A 17 16.11 -0.02 -0.12
CA ASP A 17 15.81 0.43 1.24
C ASP A 17 14.60 1.38 1.39
N LEU A 18 13.74 1.48 0.37
CA LEU A 18 12.54 2.30 0.40
C LEU A 18 11.27 1.45 0.37
N ALA A 19 10.80 1.04 1.54
CA ALA A 19 9.56 0.29 1.71
C ALA A 19 8.49 1.12 2.42
N LEU A 20 7.31 1.20 1.82
CA LEU A 20 6.09 1.75 2.40
C LEU A 20 5.14 0.60 2.75
N THR A 21 4.66 0.54 3.98
CA THR A 21 3.57 -0.37 4.34
C THR A 21 2.31 0.43 4.63
N GLY A 22 1.17 -0.12 4.27
CA GLY A 22 -0.11 0.55 4.44
C GLY A 22 -1.28 -0.39 4.24
N TYR A 23 -2.46 0.20 4.28
CA TYR A 23 -3.70 -0.49 3.97
C TYR A 23 -4.50 0.32 2.96
N CYS A 24 -5.22 -0.36 2.08
CA CYS A 24 -6.20 0.25 1.20
C CYS A 24 -7.55 -0.47 1.29
N PHE A 25 -8.61 0.24 0.92
CA PHE A 25 -9.97 -0.29 0.92
C PHE A 25 -10.53 -0.27 -0.49
N VAL A 26 -11.02 -1.40 -0.97
CA VAL A 26 -11.51 -1.56 -2.34
C VAL A 26 -12.87 -2.21 -2.35
N GLU A 27 -13.80 -1.64 -3.11
CA GLU A 27 -15.07 -2.29 -3.41
C GLU A 27 -14.91 -3.35 -4.51
N ALA A 28 -15.28 -4.59 -4.22
CA ALA A 28 -15.17 -5.73 -5.12
C ALA A 28 -16.25 -6.79 -4.81
N GLU A 29 -16.52 -7.68 -5.76
CA GLU A 29 -17.40 -8.83 -5.60
C GLU A 29 -16.71 -9.93 -4.78
N ASP A 30 -15.40 -10.12 -4.95
CA ASP A 30 -14.58 -11.10 -4.24
C ASP A 30 -13.14 -10.61 -3.97
N GLU A 31 -12.36 -11.42 -3.27
CA GLU A 31 -10.95 -11.12 -2.96
C GLU A 31 -10.07 -11.04 -4.21
N GLN A 32 -10.41 -11.77 -5.28
CA GLN A 32 -9.63 -11.79 -6.51
C GLN A 32 -9.80 -10.47 -7.27
N GLU A 33 -11.04 -10.01 -7.44
CA GLU A 33 -11.32 -8.71 -8.05
C GLU A 33 -10.72 -7.57 -7.20
N ALA A 34 -10.74 -7.68 -5.87
CA ALA A 34 -10.09 -6.70 -4.99
C ALA A 34 -8.58 -6.58 -5.26
N LYS A 35 -7.88 -7.73 -5.42
CA LYS A 35 -6.44 -7.76 -5.76
C LYS A 35 -6.19 -7.18 -7.15
N GLU A 36 -7.00 -7.55 -8.13
CA GLU A 36 -6.87 -7.07 -9.51
C GLU A 36 -7.05 -5.56 -9.60
N LYS A 37 -8.07 -5.01 -8.94
CA LYS A 37 -8.28 -3.55 -8.87
C LYS A 37 -7.13 -2.84 -8.16
N THR A 38 -6.60 -3.42 -7.08
CA THR A 38 -5.48 -2.83 -6.35
C THR A 38 -4.22 -2.80 -7.20
N ASN A 39 -3.90 -3.90 -7.88
CA ASN A 39 -2.78 -3.97 -8.82
C ASN A 39 -2.96 -2.97 -9.99
N ALA A 40 -4.16 -2.92 -10.59
CA ALA A 40 -4.44 -2.00 -11.69
C ALA A 40 -4.32 -0.53 -11.27
N TYR A 41 -4.82 -0.19 -10.07
CA TYR A 41 -4.66 1.15 -9.51
C TYR A 41 -3.19 1.48 -9.26
N PHE A 42 -2.44 0.56 -8.66
CA PHE A 42 -1.02 0.75 -8.42
C PHE A 42 -0.24 0.93 -9.71
N ASP A 43 -0.44 0.06 -10.71
CA ASP A 43 0.27 0.17 -11.99
C ASP A 43 0.01 1.50 -12.71
N ALA A 44 -1.20 2.03 -12.61
CA ALA A 44 -1.56 3.33 -13.17
C ALA A 44 -0.90 4.51 -12.43
N HIS A 45 -0.59 4.37 -11.14
CA HIS A 45 -0.09 5.45 -10.28
C HIS A 45 1.31 5.20 -9.70
N LYS A 46 2.02 4.14 -10.10
CA LYS A 46 3.29 3.73 -9.48
C LYS A 46 4.37 4.81 -9.50
N GLY A 47 4.36 5.69 -10.50
CA GLY A 47 5.26 6.84 -10.55
C GLY A 47 4.95 7.90 -9.49
N GLU A 48 3.67 8.14 -9.21
CA GLU A 48 3.22 9.03 -8.13
C GLU A 48 3.53 8.43 -6.76
N VAL A 49 3.30 7.12 -6.59
CA VAL A 49 3.62 6.41 -5.34
C VAL A 49 5.13 6.47 -5.05
N ALA A 50 5.96 6.22 -6.06
CA ALA A 50 7.41 6.35 -5.95
C ALA A 50 7.81 7.79 -5.57
N THR A 51 7.20 8.79 -6.22
CA THR A 51 7.44 10.21 -5.92
C THR A 51 7.01 10.58 -4.49
N TYR A 52 5.87 10.07 -4.02
CA TYR A 52 5.39 10.29 -2.66
C TYR A 52 6.29 9.63 -1.63
N ALA A 53 6.76 8.39 -1.88
CA ALA A 53 7.73 7.70 -1.02
C ALA A 53 9.01 8.53 -0.85
N ALA A 54 9.50 9.17 -1.91
CA ALA A 54 10.69 10.03 -1.83
C ALA A 54 10.45 11.39 -1.17
N ARG A 55 9.27 11.99 -1.34
CA ARG A 55 8.95 13.38 -0.90
C ARG A 55 8.14 13.48 0.39
N GLY A 56 7.66 12.36 0.92
CA GLY A 56 6.74 12.32 2.06
C GLY A 56 7.30 12.97 3.34
N PRO A 57 6.43 13.35 4.30
CA PRO A 57 6.82 14.00 5.55
C PRO A 57 7.67 13.09 6.47
N LEU A 58 7.60 11.77 6.27
CA LEU A 58 8.69 10.89 6.67
C LEU A 58 9.75 10.98 5.58
N ARG A 59 10.87 11.66 5.85
CA ARG A 59 12.15 11.21 5.29
C ARG A 59 12.26 9.76 5.73
N LEU A 60 11.87 8.84 4.84
CA LEU A 60 12.04 7.43 5.06
C LEU A 60 13.54 7.25 5.21
N SER A 61 13.97 6.90 6.41
CA SER A 61 15.34 6.57 6.70
C SER A 61 15.66 5.33 5.88
N GLY A 62 16.04 5.50 4.61
CA GLY A 62 16.98 4.58 4.00
C GLY A 62 18.11 4.44 5.02
N GLY A 63 18.45 3.21 5.38
CA GLY A 63 19.19 2.87 6.60
C GLY A 63 20.47 3.68 6.88
N ASP A 64 20.99 4.39 5.87
CA ASP A 64 22.22 5.18 5.92
C ASP A 64 22.04 6.71 5.74
N GLY A 65 20.81 7.25 5.75
CA GLY A 65 20.59 8.71 5.62
C GLY A 65 20.89 9.26 4.23
N ALA A 66 20.92 8.40 3.21
CA ALA A 66 21.10 8.79 1.82
C ALA A 66 19.88 9.60 1.32
N GLU A 67 20.17 10.71 0.64
CA GLU A 67 19.15 11.54 -0.01
C GLU A 67 18.59 10.78 -1.23
N ILE A 68 17.29 10.50 -1.23
CA ILE A 68 16.63 9.76 -2.30
C ILE A 68 16.58 10.69 -3.53
N THR A 69 17.28 10.30 -4.59
CA THR A 69 17.31 11.03 -5.87
C THR A 69 16.28 10.49 -6.86
N GLU A 70 15.87 11.29 -7.84
CA GLU A 70 14.94 10.87 -8.91
C GLU A 70 15.43 9.61 -9.68
N SER A 71 16.75 9.36 -9.72
CA SER A 71 17.34 8.16 -10.30
C SER A 71 17.07 6.87 -9.52
N HIS A 72 16.80 6.93 -8.20
CA HIS A 72 16.37 5.76 -7.42
C HIS A 72 14.92 5.37 -7.76
N LEU A 73 14.09 6.35 -8.12
CA LEU A 73 12.69 6.17 -8.50
C LEU A 73 12.52 5.68 -9.95
N ALA A 74 13.54 5.87 -10.79
CA ALA A 74 13.57 5.38 -12.17
C ALA A 74 13.57 3.84 -12.28
N GLY A 75 13.93 3.14 -11.19
CA GLY A 75 13.84 1.67 -11.08
C GLY A 75 12.41 1.13 -10.99
N GLY A 76 11.43 2.02 -10.81
CA GLY A 76 10.02 1.65 -10.63
C GLY A 76 9.67 1.31 -9.18
N ALA A 77 8.37 1.24 -8.91
CA ALA A 77 7.85 0.74 -7.65
C ALA A 77 7.18 -0.62 -7.88
N SER A 78 7.35 -1.55 -6.94
CA SER A 78 6.64 -2.83 -6.89
C SER A 78 5.58 -2.80 -5.78
N LEU A 79 4.48 -3.51 -5.99
CA LEU A 79 3.43 -3.70 -4.99
C LEU A 79 3.41 -5.16 -4.56
N THR A 80 3.37 -5.38 -3.26
CA THR A 80 3.08 -6.66 -2.63
C THR A 80 1.79 -6.52 -1.83
N ILE A 81 0.83 -7.41 -2.07
CA ILE A 81 -0.39 -7.51 -1.26
C ILE A 81 -0.14 -8.61 -0.22
N GLU A 82 0.03 -8.24 1.03
CA GLU A 82 0.39 -9.14 2.13
C GLU A 82 -0.82 -9.90 2.68
N ALA A 83 -1.98 -9.25 2.71
CA ALA A 83 -3.23 -9.84 3.16
C ALA A 83 -4.43 -9.15 2.52
N VAL A 84 -5.50 -9.90 2.33
CA VAL A 84 -6.81 -9.40 1.88
C VAL A 84 -7.88 -9.97 2.79
N LYS A 85 -8.82 -9.14 3.21
CA LYS A 85 -9.96 -9.57 4.03
C LYS A 85 -11.17 -8.71 3.73
N GLU A 86 -12.36 -9.29 3.81
CA GLU A 86 -13.60 -8.51 3.78
C GLU A 86 -13.61 -7.53 4.96
N PHE A 87 -13.80 -6.25 4.66
CA PHE A 87 -13.85 -5.19 5.63
C PHE A 87 -15.17 -5.22 6.39
N SER A 88 -15.08 -5.15 7.71
CA SER A 88 -16.22 -4.98 8.59
C SER A 88 -15.88 -3.87 9.58
N VAL A 89 -16.69 -2.81 9.59
CA VAL A 89 -16.54 -1.68 10.52
C VAL A 89 -16.49 -2.19 11.97
N GLU A 90 -17.34 -3.15 12.33
CA GLU A 90 -17.37 -3.71 13.67
C GLU A 90 -16.06 -4.44 14.02
N ARG A 91 -15.52 -5.27 13.10
CA ARG A 91 -14.22 -5.93 13.30
C ARG A 91 -13.07 -4.93 13.33
N HIS A 92 -13.10 -3.89 12.50
CA HIS A 92 -12.06 -2.87 12.45
C HIS A 92 -12.04 -2.02 13.71
N ILE A 93 -13.20 -1.62 14.24
CA ILE A 93 -13.28 -0.93 15.53
C ILE A 93 -12.76 -1.83 16.65
N LYS A 94 -13.21 -3.11 16.69
CA LYS A 94 -12.74 -4.07 17.70
C LYS A 94 -11.23 -4.30 17.64
N SER A 95 -10.61 -4.37 16.46
CA SER A 95 -9.16 -4.55 16.35
C SER A 95 -8.34 -3.32 16.75
N LYS A 96 -8.96 -2.14 16.79
CA LYS A 96 -8.34 -0.87 17.23
C LYS A 96 -8.55 -0.57 18.71
N LEU A 97 -9.51 -1.24 19.35
CA LEU A 97 -9.64 -1.22 20.80
C LEU A 97 -8.49 -2.06 21.37
N LEU A 98 -7.54 -1.40 22.04
CA LEU A 98 -6.56 -2.09 22.88
C LEU A 98 -7.33 -2.85 23.97
N ASP A 99 -7.07 -4.14 24.13
CA ASP A 99 -7.39 -4.83 25.38
C ASP A 99 -6.59 -4.12 26.48
N VAL A 100 -7.27 -3.30 27.28
CA VAL A 100 -6.72 -2.62 28.46
C VAL A 100 -6.91 -3.51 29.68
#